data_AF-A0A842XYZ3-F1
#
_entry.id   AF-A0A842XYZ3-F1
#
_cell.length_a   1.000
_cell.length_b   1.000
_cell.length_c   1.000
_cell.angle_alpha   90.00
_cell.angle_beta   90.00
_cell.angle_gamma   90.00
#
_symmetry.space_group_name_H-M   'P 1'
#
loop_
_entity.id
_entity.type
_entity.pdbx_description
1 polymer ?
#
loop_
_entity_poly.entity_id
_entity_poly.type
_entity_poly.pdbx_seq_one_letter_code
_entity_poly.pdbx_strand_id
1 'polypeptide(L)'
;MKYLYGDSTEAPLKRDFLELLDNFIDTGVEVIKLENTVFNLKDDIRERRRLKNSVLEEMDSLQSTIYEAISVAVSKSKEKENISHYADKSKHFLEKFVIEGKKEFSDSIRGEIEQLDAKINESKQKNMKTLEPFFMKDPLPITKKKYTVKATKEGYSAKVVVEYEGDISCVFAINTSGLEFWKKHVRGVDFLRGVSIPARMKKPLLKKELEPDYISIDYYYLTDLVISGNSLEAVFRKNLDVNSERCRLKINLDGVDVDVYYAGENSVEKNVRATPGLETALKTTKLLELGELLEKMTEGLFDKRQALEGTYLMGIDVFEENIIFDLLARIAEVFAPTVSGIKQHTPADEELSLKVEDDSGKRGEIYLKKADLREKLARVGKKGDRLLEVLGTG
;
A
#
# COMPACT_ATOMS: atom_id res chain seq x y z
N MET A 1 -6.39 7.19 32.73
CA MET A 1 -6.47 5.73 32.86
C MET A 1 -5.07 5.13 32.79
N LYS A 2 -4.72 4.23 33.71
CA LYS A 2 -3.40 3.59 33.83
C LYS A 2 -3.54 2.08 33.79
N TYR A 3 -2.59 1.39 33.15
CA TYR A 3 -2.53 -0.07 33.11
C TYR A 3 -1.38 -0.56 34.00
N LEU A 4 -1.65 -1.60 34.77
CA LEU A 4 -0.71 -2.27 35.66
C LEU A 4 -0.71 -3.76 35.33
N TYR A 5 0.38 -4.44 35.62
CA TYR A 5 0.39 -5.90 35.58
C TYR A 5 -0.54 -6.50 36.65
N GLY A 6 -0.86 -7.79 36.53
CA GLY A 6 -1.74 -8.50 37.47
C GLY A 6 -1.28 -8.44 38.94
N ASP A 7 0.04 -8.39 39.17
CA ASP A 7 0.65 -8.20 40.49
C ASP A 7 0.66 -6.74 41.00
N SER A 8 0.10 -5.80 40.24
CA SER A 8 0.04 -4.35 40.51
C SER A 8 1.34 -3.58 40.28
N THR A 9 2.37 -4.19 39.66
CA THR A 9 3.54 -3.44 39.17
C THR A 9 3.19 -2.60 37.94
N GLU A 10 3.95 -1.53 37.70
CA GLU A 10 3.68 -0.61 36.59
C GLU A 10 3.97 -1.26 35.24
N ALA A 11 2.96 -1.35 34.38
CA ALA A 11 3.11 -1.83 33.01
C ALA A 11 3.36 -0.63 32.08
N PRO A 12 4.29 -0.71 31.11
CA PRO A 12 4.55 0.36 30.14
C PRO A 12 3.45 0.43 29.05
N LEU A 13 2.21 0.08 29.40
CA LEU A 13 1.07 -0.03 28.49
C LEU A 13 0.24 1.25 28.52
N LYS A 14 -0.07 1.76 27.32
CA LYS A 14 -0.90 2.96 27.13
C LYS A 14 -2.35 2.64 26.73
N ARG A 15 -2.69 1.36 26.62
CA ARG A 15 -3.98 0.86 26.11
C ARG A 15 -4.29 -0.51 26.70
N ASP A 16 -5.55 -0.93 26.56
CA ASP A 16 -5.95 -2.30 26.85
C ASP A 16 -5.29 -3.24 25.83
N PHE A 17 -4.20 -3.87 26.25
CA PHE A 17 -3.46 -4.79 25.40
C PHE A 17 -4.16 -6.13 25.25
N LEU A 18 -4.97 -6.56 26.24
CA LEU A 18 -5.69 -7.83 26.16
C LEU A 18 -6.81 -7.75 25.12
N GLU A 19 -7.56 -6.63 25.11
CA GLU A 19 -8.55 -6.38 24.06
C GLU A 19 -7.90 -6.25 22.67
N LEU A 20 -6.73 -5.59 22.58
CA LEU A 20 -5.97 -5.52 21.33
C LEU A 20 -5.53 -6.91 20.84
N LEU A 21 -5.03 -7.76 21.74
CA LEU A 21 -4.60 -9.11 21.42
C LEU A 21 -5.79 -9.96 20.94
N ASP A 22 -6.93 -9.88 21.63
CA ASP A 22 -8.13 -10.61 21.23
C ASP A 22 -8.63 -10.17 19.84
N ASN A 23 -8.69 -8.86 19.60
CA ASN A 23 -9.03 -8.29 18.29
C ASN A 23 -8.04 -8.71 17.19
N PHE A 24 -6.74 -8.79 17.51
CA PHE A 24 -5.72 -9.29 16.58
C PHE A 24 -5.97 -10.75 16.20
N ILE A 25 -6.31 -11.61 17.16
CA ILE A 25 -6.62 -13.01 16.89
C ILE A 25 -7.89 -13.15 16.04
N ASP A 26 -8.96 -12.45 16.37
CA ASP A 26 -10.20 -12.48 15.58
C ASP A 26 -9.99 -12.00 14.14
N THR A 27 -9.27 -10.89 13.98
CA THR A 27 -8.88 -10.36 12.67
C THR A 27 -8.02 -11.37 11.91
N GLY A 28 -7.03 -11.95 12.59
CA GLY A 28 -6.09 -12.93 12.03
C GLY A 28 -6.79 -14.17 11.47
N VAL A 29 -7.75 -14.72 12.23
CA VAL A 29 -8.53 -15.90 11.80
C VAL A 29 -9.29 -15.62 10.51
N GLU A 30 -9.95 -14.47 10.39
CA GLU A 30 -10.74 -14.14 9.21
C GLU A 30 -9.87 -13.89 7.98
N VAL A 31 -8.75 -13.17 8.13
CA VAL A 31 -7.89 -12.86 6.97
C VAL A 31 -7.07 -14.07 6.49
N ILE A 32 -6.72 -15.00 7.39
CA ILE A 32 -6.08 -16.27 7.01
C ILE A 32 -7.03 -17.15 6.17
N LYS A 33 -8.33 -17.18 6.50
CA LYS A 33 -9.31 -17.93 5.69
C LYS A 33 -9.39 -17.38 4.26
N LEU A 34 -9.39 -16.06 4.13
CA LEU A 34 -9.42 -15.37 2.84
C LEU A 34 -8.12 -15.58 2.06
N GLU A 35 -6.96 -15.52 2.71
CA GLU A 35 -5.68 -15.85 2.11
C GLU A 35 -5.64 -17.31 1.59
N ASN A 36 -6.14 -18.27 2.37
CA ASN A 36 -6.25 -19.68 1.94
C ASN A 36 -7.20 -19.84 0.74
N THR A 37 -8.25 -19.02 0.67
CA THR A 37 -9.16 -18.99 -0.49
C THR A 37 -8.40 -18.53 -1.74
N VAL A 38 -7.56 -17.51 -1.64
CA VAL A 38 -6.73 -17.04 -2.75
C VAL A 38 -5.75 -18.11 -3.22
N PHE A 39 -5.12 -18.86 -2.29
CA PHE A 39 -4.24 -19.99 -2.67
C PHE A 39 -4.99 -21.05 -3.47
N ASN A 40 -6.17 -21.47 -2.99
CA ASN A 40 -6.99 -22.47 -3.68
C ASN A 40 -7.41 -22.00 -5.09
N LEU A 41 -7.84 -20.74 -5.23
CA LEU A 41 -8.21 -20.17 -6.54
C LEU A 41 -7.01 -20.09 -7.50
N LYS A 42 -5.82 -19.76 -7.00
CA LYS A 42 -4.58 -19.76 -7.81
C LYS A 42 -4.22 -21.18 -8.27
N ASP A 43 -4.44 -22.19 -7.43
CA ASP A 43 -4.22 -23.59 -7.81
C ASP A 43 -5.27 -24.06 -8.84
N ASP A 44 -6.54 -23.69 -8.69
CA ASP A 44 -7.58 -23.95 -9.70
C ASP A 44 -7.19 -23.36 -11.07
N ILE A 45 -6.69 -22.12 -11.12
CA ILE A 45 -6.19 -21.50 -12.36
C ILE A 45 -5.05 -22.32 -12.98
N ARG A 46 -4.12 -22.83 -12.17
CA ARG A 46 -3.02 -23.70 -12.65
C ARG A 46 -3.57 -24.98 -13.25
N GLU A 47 -4.55 -25.62 -12.62
CA GLU A 47 -5.20 -26.82 -13.15
C GLU A 47 -5.98 -26.54 -14.45
N ARG A 48 -6.69 -25.41 -14.55
CA ARG A 48 -7.37 -25.00 -15.81
C ARG A 48 -6.39 -24.80 -16.95
N ARG A 49 -5.21 -24.20 -16.68
CA ARG A 49 -4.15 -24.04 -17.68
C ARG A 49 -3.57 -25.38 -18.13
N ARG A 50 -3.37 -26.32 -17.19
CA ARG A 50 -2.92 -27.70 -17.50
C ARG A 50 -3.92 -28.44 -18.36
N LEU A 51 -5.20 -28.42 -17.96
CA LEU A 51 -6.30 -29.02 -18.72
C LEU A 51 -6.36 -28.46 -20.15
N LYS A 52 -6.23 -27.13 -20.29
CA LYS A 52 -6.21 -26.48 -21.60
C LYS A 52 -5.15 -27.08 -22.50
N ASN A 53 -3.91 -27.13 -22.04
CA ASN A 53 -2.80 -27.62 -22.85
C ASN A 53 -2.97 -29.11 -23.20
N SER A 54 -3.38 -29.93 -22.23
CA SER A 54 -3.62 -31.37 -22.43
C SER A 54 -4.65 -31.63 -23.51
N VAL A 55 -5.80 -30.96 -23.46
CA VAL A 55 -6.88 -31.17 -24.44
C VAL A 55 -6.48 -30.65 -25.82
N LEU A 56 -5.75 -29.53 -25.91
CA LEU A 56 -5.27 -29.02 -27.20
C LEU A 56 -4.29 -29.99 -27.87
N GLU A 57 -3.41 -30.64 -27.09
CA GLU A 57 -2.51 -31.69 -27.56
C GLU A 57 -3.26 -32.96 -27.99
N GLU A 58 -4.27 -33.38 -27.22
CA GLU A 58 -5.13 -34.51 -27.58
C GLU A 58 -5.89 -34.26 -28.90
N MET A 59 -6.36 -33.03 -29.13
CA MET A 59 -7.00 -32.65 -30.39
C MET A 59 -6.03 -32.72 -31.58
N ASP A 60 -4.76 -32.33 -31.41
CA ASP A 60 -3.72 -32.50 -32.45
C ASP A 60 -3.41 -33.96 -32.73
N SER A 61 -3.30 -34.77 -31.66
CA SER A 61 -3.07 -36.20 -31.78
C SER A 61 -4.23 -36.87 -32.51
N LEU A 62 -5.47 -36.53 -32.16
CA LEU A 62 -6.68 -37.03 -32.81
C LEU A 62 -6.70 -36.67 -34.30
N GLN A 63 -6.38 -35.41 -34.64
CA GLN A 63 -6.30 -34.96 -36.03
C GLN A 63 -5.29 -35.80 -36.82
N SER A 64 -4.09 -35.99 -36.25
CA SER A 64 -3.01 -36.74 -36.87
C SER A 64 -3.37 -38.22 -37.09
N THR A 65 -3.97 -38.87 -36.08
CA THR A 65 -4.46 -40.26 -36.19
C THR A 65 -5.50 -40.41 -37.30
N ILE A 66 -6.46 -39.49 -37.39
CA ILE A 66 -7.48 -39.55 -38.44
C ILE A 66 -6.86 -39.28 -39.83
N TYR A 67 -5.93 -38.34 -39.94
CA TYR A 67 -5.20 -38.06 -41.19
C TYR A 67 -4.45 -39.29 -41.70
N GLU A 68 -3.78 -40.01 -40.81
CA GLU A 68 -3.08 -41.25 -41.12
C GLU A 68 -4.07 -42.33 -41.55
N ALA A 69 -5.15 -42.52 -40.80
CA ALA A 69 -6.19 -43.50 -41.12
C ALA A 69 -6.81 -43.27 -42.50
N ILE A 70 -7.15 -42.01 -42.84
CA ILE A 70 -7.65 -41.62 -44.17
C ILE A 70 -6.60 -41.95 -45.25
N SER A 71 -5.34 -41.60 -45.01
CA SER A 71 -4.25 -41.83 -45.99
C SER A 71 -3.99 -43.32 -46.23
N VAL A 72 -4.05 -44.14 -45.18
CA VAL A 72 -3.95 -45.61 -45.27
C VAL A 72 -5.14 -46.20 -46.02
N ALA A 73 -6.35 -45.69 -45.81
CA ALA A 73 -7.53 -46.16 -46.53
C ALA A 73 -7.44 -45.87 -48.04
N VAL A 74 -7.00 -44.66 -48.42
CA VAL A 74 -6.79 -44.28 -49.84
C VAL A 74 -5.73 -45.16 -50.48
N SER A 75 -4.60 -45.41 -49.81
CA SER A 75 -3.49 -46.17 -50.40
C SER A 75 -3.83 -47.65 -50.68
N LYS A 76 -4.80 -48.21 -49.95
CA LYS A 76 -5.31 -49.58 -50.13
C LYS A 76 -6.45 -49.67 -51.16
N SER A 77 -7.03 -48.56 -51.60
CA SER A 77 -8.12 -48.57 -52.57
C SER A 77 -7.65 -48.96 -53.98
N LYS A 78 -8.53 -49.63 -54.72
CA LYS A 78 -8.36 -49.87 -56.17
C LYS A 78 -8.75 -48.64 -57.01
N GLU A 79 -9.58 -47.75 -56.46
CA GLU A 79 -10.13 -46.54 -57.09
C GLU A 79 -9.46 -45.27 -56.53
N LYS A 80 -8.11 -45.25 -56.49
CA LYS A 80 -7.35 -44.21 -55.78
C LYS A 80 -7.66 -42.80 -56.27
N GLU A 81 -7.70 -42.60 -57.58
CA GLU A 81 -7.94 -41.29 -58.18
C GLU A 81 -9.33 -40.74 -57.81
N ASN A 82 -10.35 -41.60 -57.84
CA ASN A 82 -11.72 -41.23 -57.49
C ASN A 82 -11.90 -40.94 -55.98
N ILE A 83 -11.23 -41.70 -55.11
CA ILE A 83 -11.39 -41.56 -53.65
C ILE A 83 -10.52 -40.45 -53.05
N SER A 84 -9.37 -40.11 -53.66
CA SER A 84 -8.45 -39.09 -53.12
C SER A 84 -9.13 -37.73 -52.92
N HIS A 85 -10.00 -37.31 -53.84
CA HIS A 85 -10.75 -36.06 -53.72
C HIS A 85 -11.66 -36.01 -52.47
N TYR A 86 -12.31 -37.13 -52.13
CA TYR A 86 -13.15 -37.21 -50.93
C TYR A 86 -12.32 -37.28 -49.65
N ALA A 87 -11.16 -37.93 -49.70
CA ALA A 87 -10.21 -37.96 -48.60
C ALA A 87 -9.67 -36.56 -48.27
N ASP A 88 -9.30 -35.76 -49.28
CA ASP A 88 -8.82 -34.39 -49.09
C ASP A 88 -9.91 -33.48 -48.53
N LYS A 89 -11.15 -33.59 -49.04
CA LYS A 89 -12.30 -32.89 -48.45
C LYS A 89 -12.53 -33.25 -46.98
N SER A 90 -12.39 -34.53 -46.64
CA SER A 90 -12.56 -35.00 -45.25
C SER A 90 -11.47 -34.46 -44.33
N LYS A 91 -10.21 -34.46 -44.78
CA LYS A 91 -9.09 -33.86 -44.05
C LYS A 91 -9.30 -32.37 -43.83
N HIS A 92 -9.68 -31.63 -44.86
CA HIS A 92 -9.93 -30.19 -44.76
C HIS A 92 -11.10 -29.87 -43.81
N PHE A 93 -12.17 -30.67 -43.84
CA PHE A 93 -13.27 -30.53 -42.88
C PHE A 93 -12.79 -30.76 -41.45
N LEU A 94 -12.02 -31.83 -41.22
CA LEU A 94 -11.46 -32.13 -39.90
C LEU A 94 -10.54 -31.02 -39.40
N GLU A 95 -9.68 -30.47 -40.26
CA GLU A 95 -8.80 -29.35 -39.92
C GLU A 95 -9.58 -28.14 -39.42
N LYS A 96 -10.60 -27.74 -40.18
CA LYS A 96 -11.46 -26.62 -39.80
C LYS A 96 -12.16 -26.90 -38.47
N PHE A 97 -12.73 -28.10 -38.32
CA PHE A 97 -13.42 -28.52 -37.10
C PHE A 97 -12.49 -28.50 -35.87
N VAL A 98 -11.25 -28.98 -36.00
CA VAL A 98 -10.27 -28.97 -34.91
C VAL A 98 -9.85 -27.55 -34.58
N ILE A 99 -9.59 -26.69 -35.56
CA ILE A 99 -9.23 -25.28 -35.33
C ILE A 99 -10.36 -24.54 -34.59
N GLU A 100 -11.60 -24.69 -35.04
CA GLU A 100 -12.78 -24.07 -34.42
C GLU A 100 -12.97 -24.60 -32.99
N GLY A 101 -12.94 -25.92 -32.79
CA GLY A 101 -13.08 -26.51 -31.45
C GLY A 101 -11.97 -26.11 -30.48
N LYS A 102 -10.72 -26.00 -30.95
CA LYS A 102 -9.59 -25.53 -30.13
C LYS A 102 -9.79 -24.09 -29.67
N LYS A 103 -10.30 -23.24 -30.57
CA LYS A 103 -10.62 -21.85 -30.26
C LYS A 103 -11.73 -21.77 -29.24
N GLU A 104 -12.86 -22.45 -29.47
CA GLU A 104 -14.00 -22.47 -28.56
C GLU A 104 -13.60 -22.96 -27.16
N PHE A 105 -12.85 -24.05 -27.08
CA PHE A 105 -12.38 -24.59 -25.82
C PHE A 105 -11.40 -23.63 -25.11
N SER A 106 -10.47 -23.03 -25.85
CA SER A 106 -9.54 -22.03 -25.30
C SER A 106 -10.26 -20.79 -24.78
N ASP A 107 -11.27 -20.31 -25.51
CA ASP A 107 -12.09 -19.17 -25.13
C ASP A 107 -12.92 -19.48 -23.87
N SER A 108 -13.46 -20.70 -23.75
CA SER A 108 -14.16 -21.17 -22.55
C SER A 108 -13.24 -21.18 -21.31
N ILE A 109 -12.04 -21.78 -21.43
CA ILE A 109 -11.08 -21.82 -20.32
C ILE A 109 -10.60 -20.41 -19.95
N ARG A 110 -10.42 -19.51 -20.92
CA ARG A 110 -10.09 -18.11 -20.64
C ARG A 110 -11.19 -17.46 -19.79
N GLY A 111 -12.47 -17.66 -20.14
CA GLY A 111 -13.59 -17.14 -19.37
C GLY A 111 -13.63 -17.69 -17.93
N GLU A 112 -13.33 -18.97 -17.74
CA GLU A 112 -13.21 -19.57 -16.39
C GLU A 112 -12.08 -18.92 -15.57
N ILE A 113 -10.90 -18.71 -16.17
CA ILE A 113 -9.75 -18.07 -15.51
C ILE A 113 -10.09 -16.62 -15.14
N GLU A 114 -10.71 -15.85 -16.03
CA GLU A 114 -11.12 -14.47 -15.77
C GLU A 114 -12.08 -14.37 -14.57
N GLN A 115 -13.02 -15.33 -14.44
CA GLN A 115 -13.91 -15.41 -13.28
C GLN A 115 -13.18 -15.76 -11.98
N LEU A 116 -12.18 -16.64 -12.04
CA LEU A 116 -11.35 -16.98 -10.87
C LEU A 116 -10.48 -15.79 -10.44
N ASP A 117 -9.88 -15.07 -11.39
CA ASP A 117 -9.11 -13.85 -11.13
C ASP A 117 -9.99 -12.76 -10.49
N ALA A 118 -11.25 -12.60 -10.92
CA ALA A 118 -12.19 -11.69 -10.29
C ALA A 118 -12.46 -12.05 -8.82
N LYS A 119 -12.63 -13.34 -8.50
CA LYS A 119 -12.80 -13.83 -7.12
C LYS A 119 -11.54 -13.65 -6.26
N ILE A 120 -10.35 -13.77 -6.86
CA ILE A 120 -9.07 -13.46 -6.18
C ILE A 120 -9.06 -11.98 -5.79
N ASN A 121 -9.40 -11.08 -6.71
CA ASN A 121 -9.43 -9.64 -6.44
C ASN A 121 -10.48 -9.28 -5.38
N GLU A 122 -11.67 -9.88 -5.41
CA GLU A 122 -12.69 -9.71 -4.37
C GLU A 122 -12.17 -10.16 -2.99
N SER A 123 -11.50 -11.30 -2.93
CA SER A 123 -10.91 -11.83 -1.70
C SER A 123 -9.81 -10.92 -1.15
N LYS A 124 -8.94 -10.39 -2.02
CA LYS A 124 -7.91 -9.39 -1.64
C LYS A 124 -8.54 -8.12 -1.08
N GLN A 125 -9.58 -7.58 -1.72
CA GLN A 125 -10.29 -6.40 -1.25
C GLN A 125 -10.98 -6.65 0.10
N LYS A 126 -11.57 -7.83 0.30
CA LYS A 126 -12.17 -8.22 1.58
C LYS A 126 -11.12 -8.34 2.68
N ASN A 127 -9.94 -8.87 2.38
CA ASN A 127 -8.80 -8.90 3.29
C ASN A 127 -8.39 -7.50 3.74
N MET A 128 -8.22 -6.58 2.80
CA MET A 128 -7.87 -5.18 3.10
C MET A 128 -8.92 -4.51 3.99
N LYS A 129 -10.21 -4.66 3.66
CA LYS A 129 -11.31 -4.14 4.49
C LYS A 129 -11.39 -4.76 5.88
N THR A 130 -10.94 -6.00 6.03
CA THR A 130 -10.92 -6.69 7.34
C THR A 130 -9.76 -6.20 8.20
N LEU A 131 -8.59 -5.93 7.60
CA LEU A 131 -7.42 -5.36 8.30
C LEU A 131 -7.55 -3.87 8.60
N GLU A 132 -8.34 -3.13 7.83
CA GLU A 132 -8.45 -1.67 7.97
C GLU A 132 -8.84 -1.22 9.39
N PRO A 133 -9.91 -1.73 10.04
CA PRO A 133 -10.26 -1.32 11.39
C PRO A 133 -9.18 -1.62 12.43
N PHE A 134 -8.41 -2.70 12.22
CA PHE A 134 -7.30 -3.06 13.09
C PHE A 134 -6.18 -2.02 12.99
N PHE A 135 -5.72 -1.69 11.78
CA PHE A 135 -4.65 -0.71 11.57
C PHE A 135 -5.08 0.74 11.83
N MET A 136 -6.37 1.07 11.71
CA MET A 136 -6.89 2.40 12.07
C MET A 136 -6.73 2.72 13.56
N LYS A 137 -6.60 1.71 14.42
CA LYS A 137 -6.36 1.88 15.87
C LYS A 137 -4.88 2.00 16.24
N ASP A 138 -3.99 2.13 15.26
CA ASP A 138 -2.53 2.17 15.43
C ASP A 138 -2.05 1.03 16.36
N PRO A 139 -2.23 -0.25 15.97
CA PRO A 139 -2.09 -1.39 16.86
C PRO A 139 -0.64 -1.66 17.29
N LEU A 140 0.33 -1.12 16.54
CA LEU A 140 1.76 -1.29 16.75
C LEU A 140 2.41 0.06 17.08
N PRO A 141 3.59 0.07 17.71
CA PRO A 141 4.38 1.30 17.86
C PRO A 141 4.74 1.87 16.49
N ILE A 142 4.42 3.16 16.28
CA ILE A 142 4.75 3.90 15.07
C ILE A 142 6.20 4.38 15.17
N THR A 143 7.02 4.04 14.18
CA THR A 143 8.41 4.48 14.08
C THR A 143 8.56 5.73 13.22
N LYS A 144 7.72 5.86 12.17
CA LYS A 144 7.79 6.99 11.24
C LYS A 144 6.46 7.25 10.56
N LYS A 145 6.26 8.52 10.19
CA LYS A 145 5.15 8.97 9.34
C LYS A 145 5.70 9.72 8.14
N LYS A 146 5.13 9.47 6.98
CA LYS A 146 5.42 10.21 5.75
C LYS A 146 4.13 10.68 5.11
N TYR A 147 3.94 11.99 5.07
CA TYR A 147 2.78 12.61 4.44
C TYR A 147 3.08 12.92 2.98
N THR A 148 2.08 12.78 2.12
CA THR A 148 2.10 13.26 0.74
C THR A 148 0.79 13.97 0.47
N VAL A 149 0.85 15.25 0.13
CA VAL A 149 -0.30 16.08 -0.22
C VAL A 149 -0.09 16.58 -1.65
N LYS A 150 -1.07 16.33 -2.53
CA LYS A 150 -1.00 16.69 -3.95
C LYS A 150 -2.25 17.44 -4.37
N ALA A 151 -2.08 18.57 -5.05
CA ALA A 151 -3.17 19.33 -5.62
C ALA A 151 -3.91 18.49 -6.66
N THR A 152 -5.24 18.60 -6.63
CA THR A 152 -6.16 18.01 -7.60
C THR A 152 -6.95 19.14 -8.27
N LYS A 153 -7.95 18.82 -9.09
CA LYS A 153 -8.82 19.84 -9.71
C LYS A 153 -9.61 20.66 -8.69
N GLU A 154 -10.03 20.06 -7.57
CA GLU A 154 -10.99 20.67 -6.63
C GLU A 154 -10.39 20.98 -5.24
N GLY A 155 -9.14 20.58 -4.98
CA GLY A 155 -8.47 20.79 -3.70
C GLY A 155 -7.22 19.94 -3.62
N TYR A 156 -7.11 19.10 -2.59
CA TYR A 156 -5.96 18.20 -2.39
C TYR A 156 -6.36 16.74 -2.23
N SER A 157 -5.52 15.84 -2.71
CA SER A 157 -5.47 14.45 -2.27
C SER A 157 -4.32 14.33 -1.27
N ALA A 158 -4.54 13.63 -0.15
CA ALA A 158 -3.49 13.39 0.82
C ALA A 158 -3.43 11.92 1.23
N LYS A 159 -2.21 11.47 1.51
CA LYS A 159 -1.91 10.13 1.99
C LYS A 159 -0.87 10.20 3.09
N VAL A 160 -0.92 9.25 4.02
CA VAL A 160 0.15 9.02 5.00
C VAL A 160 0.63 7.58 4.88
N VAL A 161 1.95 7.43 4.75
CA VAL A 161 2.62 6.14 4.99
C VAL A 161 3.01 6.12 6.46
N VAL A 162 2.54 5.11 7.18
CA VAL A 162 2.86 4.89 8.59
C VAL A 162 3.75 3.67 8.66
N GLU A 163 4.97 3.84 9.15
CA GLU A 163 5.91 2.76 9.44
C GLU A 163 5.76 2.38 10.91
N TYR A 164 5.65 1.07 11.15
CA TYR A 164 5.54 0.47 12.46
C TYR A 164 6.79 -0.38 12.75
N GLU A 165 6.98 -0.72 14.02
CA GLU A 165 7.95 -1.76 14.40
C GLU A 165 7.69 -3.08 13.64
N GLY A 166 8.77 -3.82 13.35
CA GLY A 166 8.71 -5.08 12.61
C GLY A 166 8.73 -4.93 11.08
N ASP A 167 9.22 -3.80 10.55
CA ASP A 167 9.28 -3.52 9.10
C ASP A 167 7.91 -3.58 8.41
N ILE A 168 6.87 -3.22 9.14
CA ILE A 168 5.49 -3.13 8.64
C ILE A 168 5.20 -1.69 8.27
N SER A 169 4.58 -1.46 7.12
CA SER A 169 4.05 -0.13 6.78
C SER A 169 2.67 -0.19 6.19
N CYS A 170 1.85 0.82 6.50
CA CYS A 170 0.51 0.98 5.97
C CYS A 170 0.39 2.31 5.24
N VAL A 171 -0.37 2.32 4.14
CA VAL A 171 -0.70 3.54 3.40
C VAL A 171 -2.16 3.85 3.65
N PHE A 172 -2.44 5.05 4.12
CA PHE A 172 -3.81 5.50 4.35
C PHE A 172 -4.15 6.72 3.49
N ALA A 173 -5.33 6.69 2.90
CA ALA A 173 -5.96 7.86 2.33
C ALA A 173 -6.43 8.81 3.44
N ILE A 174 -6.30 10.12 3.20
CA ILE A 174 -6.70 11.16 4.13
C ILE A 174 -7.78 12.04 3.51
N ASN A 175 -8.81 12.35 4.28
CA ASN A 175 -9.84 13.29 3.87
C ASN A 175 -9.47 14.73 4.17
N THR A 176 -8.91 15.36 3.16
CA THR A 176 -8.60 16.79 3.12
C THR A 176 -9.85 17.67 3.03
N SER A 177 -10.94 17.20 2.43
CA SER A 177 -12.19 17.98 2.29
C SER A 177 -12.87 18.27 3.63
N GLY A 178 -12.64 17.40 4.62
CA GLY A 178 -13.09 17.60 5.99
C GLY A 178 -12.21 18.55 6.83
N LEU A 179 -11.16 19.12 6.25
CA LEU A 179 -10.25 20.05 6.90
C LEU A 179 -10.35 21.44 6.28
N GLU A 180 -10.73 22.44 7.08
CA GLU A 180 -11.01 23.80 6.61
C GLU A 180 -9.85 24.42 5.81
N PHE A 181 -8.61 24.14 6.20
CA PHE A 181 -7.42 24.62 5.51
C PHE A 181 -7.13 23.88 4.20
N TRP A 182 -7.38 22.56 4.16
CA TRP A 182 -7.02 21.69 3.03
C TRP A 182 -8.15 21.44 2.04
N LYS A 183 -9.36 21.96 2.30
CA LYS A 183 -10.53 21.77 1.43
C LYS A 183 -10.46 22.55 0.10
N LYS A 184 -9.53 23.50 -0.04
CA LYS A 184 -9.32 24.33 -1.24
C LYS A 184 -7.81 24.46 -1.49
N HIS A 185 -7.43 24.86 -2.71
CA HIS A 185 -6.03 25.18 -3.01
C HIS A 185 -5.54 26.33 -2.14
N VAL A 186 -4.36 26.13 -1.54
CA VAL A 186 -3.69 27.12 -0.71
C VAL A 186 -2.49 27.70 -1.46
N ARG A 187 -2.16 28.95 -1.13
CA ARG A 187 -1.05 29.71 -1.70
C ARG A 187 0.03 29.95 -0.65
N GLY A 188 1.23 30.33 -1.07
CA GLY A 188 2.33 30.65 -0.15
C GLY A 188 1.93 31.66 0.93
N VAL A 189 1.13 32.66 0.57
CA VAL A 189 0.61 33.71 1.48
C VAL A 189 -0.28 33.18 2.59
N ASP A 190 -0.94 32.03 2.38
CA ASP A 190 -1.82 31.41 3.38
C ASP A 190 -1.00 30.77 4.52
N PHE A 191 0.30 30.53 4.30
CA PHE A 191 1.25 30.11 5.32
C PHE A 191 2.05 31.30 5.85
N LEU A 192 2.78 31.99 4.98
CA LEU A 192 3.72 33.05 5.35
C LEU A 192 3.78 34.15 4.28
N ARG A 193 3.67 35.41 4.71
CA ARG A 193 3.71 36.59 3.83
C ARG A 193 5.13 37.04 3.50
N GLY A 194 5.30 37.51 2.26
CA GLY A 194 6.54 38.12 1.78
C GLY A 194 7.68 37.11 1.68
N VAL A 195 7.39 35.89 1.23
CA VAL A 195 8.41 34.89 0.93
C VAL A 195 8.87 35.11 -0.51
N SER A 196 10.17 35.33 -0.68
CA SER A 196 10.76 35.62 -1.98
C SER A 196 12.04 34.83 -2.18
N ILE A 197 12.26 34.36 -3.41
CA ILE A 197 13.49 33.66 -3.80
C ILE A 197 14.17 34.35 -4.98
N PRO A 198 15.52 34.34 -5.05
CA PRO A 198 16.23 34.80 -6.23
C PRO A 198 16.10 33.74 -7.34
N ALA A 199 15.38 34.06 -8.41
CA ALA A 199 15.00 33.09 -9.43
C ALA A 199 15.93 33.08 -10.65
N ARG A 200 16.47 34.25 -11.01
CA ARG A 200 17.32 34.45 -12.20
C ARG A 200 18.18 35.69 -12.05
N MET A 201 19.24 35.80 -12.84
CA MET A 201 19.98 37.05 -13.00
C MET A 201 19.31 37.90 -14.09
N LYS A 202 19.11 39.20 -13.84
CA LYS A 202 18.61 40.15 -14.85
C LYS A 202 19.57 41.33 -15.00
N LYS A 203 19.58 41.94 -16.18
CA LYS A 203 20.29 43.20 -16.42
C LYS A 203 19.31 44.37 -16.32
N PRO A 204 19.39 45.22 -15.29
CA PRO A 204 18.55 46.42 -15.20
C PRO A 204 18.87 47.39 -16.33
N LEU A 205 17.86 48.09 -16.87
CA LEU A 205 18.00 49.00 -18.03
C LEU A 205 19.08 50.09 -17.86
N LEU A 206 19.43 50.46 -16.63
CA LEU A 206 20.37 51.56 -16.31
C LEU A 206 21.67 51.11 -15.64
N LYS A 207 21.87 49.80 -15.42
CA LYS A 207 23.07 49.26 -14.76
C LYS A 207 23.86 48.34 -15.69
N LYS A 208 25.19 48.37 -15.55
CA LYS A 208 26.09 47.50 -16.33
C LYS A 208 26.12 46.07 -15.80
N GLU A 209 25.91 45.90 -14.49
CA GLU A 209 26.02 44.62 -13.78
C GLU A 209 24.69 43.86 -13.76
N LEU A 210 24.77 42.53 -13.70
CA LEU A 210 23.63 41.66 -13.49
C LEU A 210 23.24 41.68 -12.00
N GLU A 211 21.94 41.74 -11.73
CA GLU A 211 21.39 41.68 -10.38
C GLU A 211 20.40 40.52 -10.24
N PRO A 212 20.30 39.90 -9.05
CA PRO A 212 19.27 38.90 -8.78
C PRO A 212 17.85 39.46 -8.98
N ASP A 213 17.03 38.75 -9.76
CA ASP A 213 15.60 38.97 -9.91
C ASP A 213 14.85 38.09 -8.91
N TYR A 214 14.16 38.74 -7.98
CA TYR A 214 13.38 38.05 -6.96
C TYR A 214 11.96 37.82 -7.44
N ILE A 215 11.47 36.60 -7.22
CA ILE A 215 10.05 36.28 -7.34
C ILE A 215 9.46 36.09 -5.96
N SER A 216 8.21 36.50 -5.78
CA SER A 216 7.43 36.18 -4.58
C SER A 216 6.62 34.91 -4.81
N ILE A 217 6.65 33.99 -3.84
CA ILE A 217 5.83 32.77 -3.86
C ILE A 217 4.48 32.95 -3.17
N ASP A 218 4.19 34.15 -2.64
CA ASP A 218 2.95 34.47 -1.93
C ASP A 218 1.70 34.07 -2.72
N TYR A 219 1.71 34.26 -4.04
CA TYR A 219 0.57 33.96 -4.91
C TYR A 219 0.71 32.63 -5.66
N TYR A 220 1.75 31.86 -5.39
CA TYR A 220 1.90 30.53 -5.98
C TYR A 220 1.11 29.52 -5.16
N TYR A 221 0.44 28.60 -5.84
CA TYR A 221 -0.27 27.48 -5.23
C TYR A 221 0.71 26.40 -4.78
N LEU A 222 0.51 25.87 -3.58
CA LEU A 222 1.17 24.63 -3.18
C LEU A 222 0.57 23.48 -4.00
N THR A 223 1.38 22.77 -4.79
CA THR A 223 0.88 21.65 -5.61
C THR A 223 1.34 20.30 -5.13
N ASP A 224 2.50 20.22 -4.50
CA ASP A 224 3.02 19.00 -3.93
C ASP A 224 3.69 19.31 -2.60
N LEU A 225 3.44 18.48 -1.59
CA LEU A 225 4.09 18.53 -0.30
C LEU A 225 4.37 17.09 0.15
N VAL A 226 5.62 16.79 0.46
CA VAL A 226 6.04 15.54 1.06
C VAL A 226 6.75 15.87 2.35
N ILE A 227 6.32 15.28 3.47
CA ILE A 227 6.95 15.48 4.80
C ILE A 227 7.31 14.11 5.35
N SER A 228 8.53 13.95 5.85
CA SER A 228 9.02 12.69 6.41
C SER A 228 10.05 12.95 7.50
N GLY A 229 9.64 12.80 8.76
CA GLY A 229 10.44 13.30 9.89
C GLY A 229 10.75 14.77 9.69
N ASN A 230 12.00 15.16 9.90
CA ASN A 230 12.44 16.56 9.84
C ASN A 230 12.80 17.03 8.42
N SER A 231 12.46 16.25 7.39
CA SER A 231 12.65 16.62 5.99
C SER A 231 11.30 16.88 5.32
N LEU A 232 11.22 17.98 4.58
CA LEU A 232 10.07 18.29 3.74
C LEU A 232 10.50 18.73 2.34
N GLU A 233 9.66 18.40 1.37
CA GLU A 233 9.76 18.86 -0.01
C GLU A 233 8.43 19.48 -0.43
N ALA A 234 8.46 20.76 -0.81
CA ALA A 234 7.27 21.51 -1.21
C ALA A 234 7.44 22.09 -2.62
N VAL A 235 6.41 21.96 -3.47
CA VAL A 235 6.38 22.54 -4.81
C VAL A 235 5.30 23.60 -4.87
N PHE A 236 5.69 24.82 -5.19
CA PHE A 236 4.82 25.97 -5.40
C PHE A 236 4.78 26.34 -6.88
N ARG A 237 3.59 26.56 -7.42
CA ARG A 237 3.36 26.87 -8.84
C ARG A 237 2.50 28.11 -9.03
N LYS A 238 2.83 28.92 -10.04
CA LYS A 238 2.06 30.15 -10.34
C LYS A 238 0.60 29.86 -10.70
N ASN A 239 0.34 28.71 -11.34
CA ASN A 239 -0.99 28.17 -11.61
C ASN A 239 -0.93 26.64 -11.49
N LEU A 240 -2.06 25.93 -11.57
CA LEU A 240 -2.09 24.48 -11.34
C LEU A 240 -1.56 23.66 -12.54
N ASP A 241 -1.07 24.31 -13.60
CA ASP A 241 -0.51 23.64 -14.78
C ASP A 241 0.87 23.03 -14.46
N VAL A 242 1.13 21.82 -14.96
CA VAL A 242 2.41 21.13 -14.78
C VAL A 242 3.59 21.86 -15.46
N ASN A 243 3.30 22.68 -16.46
CA ASN A 243 4.29 23.46 -17.22
C ASN A 243 4.47 24.89 -16.70
N SER A 244 3.75 25.27 -15.65
CA SER A 244 3.84 26.60 -15.06
C SER A 244 5.22 26.93 -14.52
N GLU A 245 5.48 28.24 -14.37
CA GLU A 245 6.52 28.73 -13.47
C GLU A 245 6.34 28.12 -12.07
N ARG A 246 7.45 27.62 -11.50
CA ARG A 246 7.44 26.86 -10.24
C ARG A 246 8.71 27.01 -9.42
N CYS A 247 8.55 26.82 -8.12
CA CYS A 247 9.62 26.71 -7.13
C CYS A 247 9.46 25.37 -6.39
N ARG A 248 10.55 24.63 -6.21
CA ARG A 248 10.63 23.47 -5.32
C ARG A 248 11.58 23.80 -4.18
N LEU A 249 11.10 23.63 -2.96
CA LEU A 249 11.85 23.77 -1.73
C LEU A 249 12.12 22.38 -1.18
N LYS A 250 13.37 22.07 -0.86
CA LYS A 250 13.75 20.92 -0.03
C LYS A 250 14.34 21.46 1.26
N ILE A 251 13.70 21.19 2.38
CA ILE A 251 14.06 21.75 3.69
C ILE A 251 14.37 20.60 4.64
N ASN A 252 15.47 20.73 5.35
CA ASN A 252 15.80 19.92 6.52
C ASN A 252 15.70 20.82 7.76
N LEU A 253 14.71 20.56 8.61
CA LEU A 253 14.39 21.37 9.79
C LEU A 253 15.42 21.20 10.91
N ASP A 254 16.01 20.01 11.08
CA ASP A 254 17.05 19.75 12.09
C ASP A 254 18.40 20.35 11.71
N GLY A 255 18.76 20.21 10.43
CA GLY A 255 20.03 20.70 9.90
C GLY A 255 20.00 22.17 9.50
N VAL A 256 18.82 22.79 9.54
CA VAL A 256 18.57 24.17 9.12
C VAL A 256 19.12 24.43 7.70
N ASP A 257 18.82 23.51 6.77
CA ASP A 257 19.27 23.57 5.38
C ASP A 257 18.10 23.67 4.40
N VAL A 258 18.29 24.45 3.34
CA VAL A 258 17.27 24.73 2.34
C VAL A 258 17.89 24.73 0.95
N ASP A 259 17.48 23.77 0.13
CA ASP A 259 17.72 23.79 -1.30
C ASP A 259 16.49 24.33 -2.04
N VAL A 260 16.76 25.25 -2.97
CA VAL A 260 15.74 25.90 -3.79
C VAL A 260 16.00 25.58 -5.25
N TYR A 261 14.98 25.08 -5.92
CA TYR A 261 14.97 24.85 -7.36
C TYR A 261 13.90 25.73 -7.99
N TYR A 262 14.24 26.38 -9.10
CA TYR A 262 13.32 27.23 -9.84
C TYR A 262 13.26 26.80 -11.31
N ALA A 263 12.05 26.85 -11.88
CA ALA A 263 11.81 26.74 -13.31
C ALA A 263 10.84 27.83 -13.75
N GLY A 264 11.19 28.52 -14.83
CA GLY A 264 10.22 29.34 -15.57
C GLY A 264 9.18 28.47 -16.28
N GLU A 265 8.22 29.12 -16.94
CA GLU A 265 7.22 28.44 -17.76
C GLU A 265 7.89 27.60 -18.87
N ASN A 266 7.42 26.37 -19.07
CA ASN A 266 7.97 25.39 -20.03
C ASN A 266 9.48 25.14 -19.89
N SER A 267 10.07 25.37 -18.71
CA SER A 267 11.51 25.28 -18.48
C SER A 267 11.87 24.13 -17.52
N VAL A 268 13.15 23.74 -17.55
CA VAL A 268 13.71 22.74 -16.63
C VAL A 268 14.09 23.40 -15.30
N GLU A 269 13.88 22.68 -14.20
CA GLU A 269 14.29 23.11 -12.86
C GLU A 269 15.81 23.26 -12.75
N LYS A 270 16.26 24.37 -12.18
CA LYS A 270 17.67 24.63 -11.87
C LYS A 270 17.83 24.90 -10.39
N ASN A 271 18.88 24.33 -9.78
CA ASN A 271 19.24 24.64 -8.40
C ASN A 271 19.74 26.09 -8.33
N VAL A 272 19.11 26.90 -7.48
CA VAL A 272 19.43 28.31 -7.26
C VAL A 272 20.86 28.46 -6.72
N ARG A 273 21.29 27.58 -5.80
CA ARG A 273 22.66 27.59 -5.26
C ARG A 273 23.72 27.21 -6.29
N ALA A 274 23.35 26.48 -7.34
CA ALA A 274 24.26 26.13 -8.44
C ALA A 274 24.33 27.21 -9.54
N THR A 275 23.55 28.29 -9.42
CA THR A 275 23.50 29.36 -10.40
C THR A 275 24.36 30.54 -9.94
N PRO A 276 25.46 30.88 -10.64
CA PRO A 276 26.37 31.94 -10.21
C PRO A 276 25.66 33.29 -9.99
N GLY A 277 25.88 33.89 -8.82
CA GLY A 277 25.32 35.16 -8.38
C GLY A 277 23.98 35.04 -7.64
N LEU A 278 23.32 33.89 -7.64
CA LEU A 278 22.08 33.67 -6.89
C LEU A 278 22.32 33.01 -5.53
N GLU A 279 23.42 32.27 -5.36
CA GLU A 279 23.77 31.57 -4.13
C GLU A 279 23.91 32.53 -2.93
N THR A 280 24.58 33.66 -3.14
CA THR A 280 24.76 34.71 -2.12
C THR A 280 23.49 35.54 -1.88
N ALA A 281 22.57 35.56 -2.84
CA ALA A 281 21.31 36.29 -2.75
C ALA A 281 20.21 35.51 -2.02
N LEU A 282 20.37 34.19 -1.87
CA LEU A 282 19.38 33.32 -1.26
C LEU A 282 19.34 33.51 0.27
N LYS A 283 18.20 33.97 0.78
CA LYS A 283 17.95 34.10 2.23
C LYS A 283 17.10 32.94 2.72
N THR A 284 17.65 32.10 3.59
CA THR A 284 17.01 30.85 4.02
C THR A 284 16.07 31.02 5.22
N THR A 285 16.23 32.05 6.06
CA THR A 285 15.44 32.23 7.30
C THR A 285 13.93 32.16 7.08
N LYS A 286 13.38 32.92 6.11
CA LYS A 286 11.95 32.88 5.81
C LYS A 286 11.49 31.57 5.17
N LEU A 287 12.39 30.87 4.48
CA LEU A 287 12.06 29.58 3.88
C LEU A 287 11.96 28.49 4.95
N LEU A 288 12.82 28.55 5.96
CA LEU A 288 12.75 27.69 7.15
C LEU A 288 11.46 27.93 7.93
N GLU A 289 11.10 29.20 8.19
CA GLU A 289 9.83 29.57 8.83
C GLU A 289 8.62 29.06 8.03
N LEU A 290 8.66 29.16 6.69
CA LEU A 290 7.65 28.55 5.83
C LEU A 290 7.62 27.02 5.98
N GLY A 291 8.78 26.37 6.09
CA GLY A 291 8.90 24.93 6.32
C GLY A 291 8.25 24.48 7.63
N GLU A 292 8.53 25.17 8.74
CA GLU A 292 7.91 24.92 10.05
C GLU A 292 6.39 25.09 10.00
N LEU A 293 5.90 26.12 9.30
CA LEU A 293 4.46 26.33 9.12
C LEU A 293 3.83 25.25 8.23
N LEU A 294 4.50 24.80 7.17
CA LEU A 294 4.04 23.68 6.35
C LEU A 294 3.91 22.41 7.20
N GLU A 295 4.90 22.08 8.01
CA GLU A 295 4.86 20.93 8.93
C GLU A 295 3.68 21.07 9.91
N LYS A 296 3.58 22.20 10.61
CA LYS A 296 2.50 22.47 11.56
C LYS A 296 1.11 22.30 10.95
N MET A 297 0.91 22.78 9.72
CA MET A 297 -0.39 22.66 9.03
C MET A 297 -0.73 21.21 8.62
N THR A 298 0.24 20.28 8.68
CA THR A 298 0.00 18.85 8.42
C THR A 298 -0.28 18.00 9.66
N GLU A 299 -0.06 18.52 10.89
CA GLU A 299 -0.25 17.75 12.14
C GLU A 299 -1.64 17.13 12.25
N GLY A 300 -2.69 17.87 11.84
CA GLY A 300 -4.08 17.41 11.87
C GLY A 300 -4.48 16.42 10.77
N LEU A 301 -3.60 16.13 9.80
CA LEU A 301 -3.92 15.20 8.70
C LEU A 301 -4.01 13.75 9.20
N PHE A 302 -3.20 13.39 10.20
CA PHE A 302 -3.16 12.02 10.72
C PHE A 302 -4.53 11.57 11.23
N ASP A 303 -5.22 12.40 12.00
CA ASP A 303 -6.52 12.04 12.59
C ASP A 303 -7.67 12.02 11.58
N LYS A 304 -7.38 12.35 10.30
CA LYS A 304 -8.32 12.31 9.18
C LYS A 304 -8.05 11.17 8.20
N ARG A 305 -7.28 10.16 8.61
CA ARG A 305 -7.20 8.87 7.89
C ARG A 305 -8.62 8.32 7.68
N GLN A 306 -8.90 7.82 6.49
CA GLN A 306 -10.22 7.31 6.12
C GLN A 306 -10.25 5.89 5.60
N ALA A 307 -9.23 5.48 4.86
CA ALA A 307 -9.18 4.16 4.26
C ALA A 307 -7.75 3.64 4.22
N LEU A 308 -7.59 2.34 4.42
CA LEU A 308 -6.35 1.62 4.18
C LEU A 308 -6.25 1.35 2.68
N GLU A 309 -5.20 1.85 2.04
CA GLU A 309 -4.95 1.66 0.60
C GLU A 309 -3.90 0.59 0.32
N GLY A 310 -3.06 0.26 1.32
CA GLY A 310 -2.00 -0.71 1.15
C GLY A 310 -1.36 -1.09 2.48
N THR A 311 -0.79 -2.30 2.53
CA THR A 311 0.01 -2.79 3.67
C THR A 311 1.20 -3.53 3.11
N TYR A 312 2.38 -3.23 3.65
CA TYR A 312 3.64 -3.75 3.19
C TYR A 312 4.42 -4.37 4.33
N LEU A 313 5.03 -5.52 4.07
CA LEU A 313 5.98 -6.18 4.96
C LEU A 313 7.35 -6.17 4.27
N MET A 314 8.33 -5.50 4.88
CA MET A 314 9.67 -5.33 4.29
C MET A 314 9.62 -4.73 2.86
N GLY A 315 8.66 -3.85 2.60
CA GLY A 315 8.43 -3.24 1.28
C GLY A 315 7.65 -4.09 0.28
N ILE A 316 7.28 -5.32 0.61
CA ILE A 316 6.49 -6.21 -0.24
C ILE A 316 5.00 -5.99 0.02
N ASP A 317 4.22 -5.79 -1.04
CA ASP A 317 2.76 -5.64 -0.93
C ASP A 317 2.11 -6.93 -0.46
N VAL A 318 1.50 -6.88 0.73
CA VAL A 318 0.96 -8.06 1.42
C VAL A 318 -0.21 -8.68 0.65
N PHE A 319 -1.02 -7.86 -0.01
CA PHE A 319 -2.21 -8.32 -0.72
C PHE A 319 -1.86 -8.87 -2.10
N GLU A 320 -0.92 -8.23 -2.81
CA GLU A 320 -0.52 -8.70 -4.13
C GLU A 320 0.19 -10.04 -4.09
N GLU A 321 1.15 -10.20 -3.17
CA GLU A 321 1.91 -11.44 -3.01
C GLU A 321 1.16 -12.50 -2.18
N ASN A 322 0.02 -12.14 -1.59
CA ASN A 322 -0.79 -13.03 -0.73
C ASN A 322 0.02 -13.60 0.45
N ILE A 323 0.72 -12.71 1.17
CA ILE A 323 1.58 -13.00 2.33
C ILE A 323 0.98 -12.45 3.64
N ILE A 324 -0.35 -12.52 3.76
CA ILE A 324 -1.11 -12.02 4.92
C ILE A 324 -0.67 -12.74 6.20
N PHE A 325 -0.45 -14.06 6.12
CA PHE A 325 0.00 -14.82 7.27
C PHE A 325 1.38 -14.38 7.77
N ASP A 326 2.30 -14.05 6.86
CA ASP A 326 3.64 -13.57 7.24
C ASP A 326 3.56 -12.20 7.92
N LEU A 327 2.64 -11.32 7.49
CA LEU A 327 2.32 -10.08 8.19
C LEU A 327 1.82 -10.35 9.61
N LEU A 328 0.87 -11.28 9.79
CA LEU A 328 0.34 -11.63 11.12
C LEU A 328 1.41 -12.23 12.02
N ALA A 329 2.27 -13.10 11.49
CA ALA A 329 3.39 -13.67 12.24
C ALA A 329 4.34 -12.56 12.71
N ARG A 330 4.64 -11.59 11.85
CA ARG A 330 5.46 -10.43 12.23
C ARG A 330 4.81 -9.56 13.31
N ILE A 331 3.49 -9.34 13.23
CA ILE A 331 2.73 -8.64 14.28
C ILE A 331 2.82 -9.41 15.61
N ALA A 332 2.66 -10.73 15.57
CA ALA A 332 2.78 -11.58 16.74
C ALA A 332 4.18 -11.51 17.37
N GLU A 333 5.25 -11.44 16.56
CA GLU A 333 6.61 -11.22 17.05
C GLU A 333 6.76 -9.88 17.78
N VAL A 334 6.14 -8.80 17.27
CA VAL A 334 6.12 -7.48 17.93
C VAL A 334 5.32 -7.54 19.25
N PHE A 335 4.25 -8.33 19.31
CA PHE A 335 3.42 -8.49 20.51
C PHE A 335 4.05 -9.41 21.57
N ALA A 336 4.85 -10.39 21.18
CA ALA A 336 5.36 -11.45 22.05
C ALA A 336 6.09 -10.95 23.32
N PRO A 337 6.95 -9.91 23.28
CA PRO A 337 7.57 -9.36 24.49
C PRO A 337 6.54 -8.84 25.50
N THR A 338 5.48 -8.19 25.01
CA THR A 338 4.41 -7.67 25.86
C THR A 338 3.61 -8.81 26.47
N VAL A 339 3.24 -9.82 25.68
CA VAL A 339 2.54 -11.02 26.18
C VAL A 339 3.37 -11.75 27.24
N SER A 340 4.67 -11.93 27.00
CA SER A 340 5.58 -12.57 27.96
C SER A 340 5.66 -11.80 29.28
N GLY A 341 5.76 -10.47 29.22
CA GLY A 341 5.70 -9.62 30.41
C GLY A 341 4.39 -9.81 31.17
N ILE A 342 3.24 -9.75 30.50
CA ILE A 342 1.94 -9.96 31.15
C ILE A 342 1.85 -11.35 31.81
N LYS A 343 2.34 -12.39 31.12
CA LYS A 343 2.33 -13.77 31.61
C LYS A 343 3.17 -13.93 32.88
N GLN A 344 4.36 -13.31 32.95
CA GLN A 344 5.23 -13.37 34.13
C GLN A 344 4.59 -12.76 35.39
N HIS A 345 3.69 -11.79 35.21
CA HIS A 345 3.01 -11.08 36.29
C HIS A 345 1.53 -11.46 36.44
N THR A 346 1.08 -12.54 35.77
CA THR A 346 -0.28 -13.08 35.91
C THR A 346 -0.27 -14.24 36.90
N PRO A 347 -1.11 -14.23 37.96
CA PRO A 347 -1.12 -15.29 38.97
C PRO A 347 -1.58 -16.67 38.47
N ALA A 348 -2.48 -16.70 37.49
CA ALA A 348 -3.10 -17.92 36.99
C ALA A 348 -2.54 -18.32 35.62
N ASP A 349 -2.11 -19.57 35.46
CA ASP A 349 -1.52 -20.01 34.19
C ASP A 349 -2.54 -20.20 33.05
N GLU A 350 -3.85 -20.21 33.34
CA GLU A 350 -4.87 -20.40 32.31
C GLU A 350 -5.30 -19.11 31.59
N GLU A 351 -4.84 -17.95 32.07
CA GLU A 351 -5.25 -16.64 31.58
C GLU A 351 -4.08 -15.64 31.51
N LEU A 352 -4.36 -14.50 30.90
CA LEU A 352 -3.56 -13.29 30.97
C LEU A 352 -4.38 -12.25 31.73
N SER A 353 -3.77 -11.52 32.66
CA SER A 353 -4.45 -10.53 33.49
C SER A 353 -3.75 -9.18 33.49
N LEU A 354 -4.54 -8.11 33.45
CA LEU A 354 -4.07 -6.74 33.68
C LEU A 354 -4.97 -6.06 34.70
N LYS A 355 -4.40 -5.12 35.44
CA LYS A 355 -5.12 -4.19 36.31
C LYS A 355 -5.29 -2.86 35.59
N VAL A 356 -6.45 -2.26 35.75
CA VAL A 356 -6.77 -0.95 35.17
C VAL A 356 -7.20 0.00 36.27
N GLU A 357 -6.59 1.19 36.29
CA GLU A 357 -6.95 2.27 37.20
C GLU A 357 -7.56 3.42 36.40
N ASP A 358 -8.79 3.80 36.71
CA ASP A 358 -9.46 4.95 36.09
C ASP A 358 -9.01 6.29 36.69
N ASP A 359 -9.48 7.40 36.12
CA ASP A 359 -9.07 8.74 36.56
C ASP A 359 -9.59 9.10 37.97
N SER A 360 -10.51 8.30 38.52
CA SER A 360 -10.98 8.43 39.91
C SER A 360 -10.14 7.62 40.91
N GLY A 361 -9.15 6.85 40.42
CA GLY A 361 -8.34 5.94 41.21
C GLY A 361 -9.02 4.60 41.50
N LYS A 362 -10.19 4.33 40.91
CA LYS A 362 -10.87 3.04 41.06
C LYS A 362 -10.14 2.00 40.21
N ARG A 363 -9.82 0.88 40.84
CA ARG A 363 -9.14 -0.25 40.20
C ARG A 363 -10.12 -1.33 39.77
N GLY A 364 -9.90 -1.86 38.58
CA GLY A 364 -10.52 -3.07 38.05
C GLY A 364 -9.47 -4.03 37.53
N GLU A 365 -9.91 -5.23 37.20
CA GLU A 365 -9.09 -6.26 36.57
C GLU A 365 -9.75 -6.71 35.28
N ILE A 366 -8.93 -6.94 34.25
CA ILE A 366 -9.34 -7.46 32.94
C ILE A 366 -8.56 -8.75 32.67
N TYR A 367 -9.22 -9.70 32.02
CA TYR A 367 -8.69 -11.04 31.83
C TYR A 367 -8.93 -11.52 30.40
N LEU A 368 -8.03 -12.36 29.90
CA LEU A 368 -8.14 -13.04 28.62
C LEU A 368 -7.72 -14.50 28.79
N LYS A 369 -8.64 -15.43 28.57
CA LYS A 369 -8.37 -16.85 28.74
C LYS A 369 -7.53 -17.37 27.57
N LYS A 370 -6.46 -18.12 27.87
CA LYS A 370 -5.63 -18.75 26.84
C LYS A 370 -6.43 -19.78 26.03
N ALA A 371 -7.37 -20.48 26.67
CA ALA A 371 -8.26 -21.42 26.01
C ALA A 371 -9.10 -20.78 24.88
N ASP A 372 -9.59 -19.55 25.09
CA ASP A 372 -10.40 -18.83 24.08
C ASP A 372 -9.54 -18.48 22.85
N LEU A 373 -8.29 -18.06 23.07
CA LEU A 373 -7.32 -17.81 21.99
C LEU A 373 -7.00 -19.08 21.21
N ARG A 374 -6.76 -20.19 21.91
CA ARG A 374 -6.51 -21.51 21.30
C ARG A 374 -7.71 -21.97 20.46
N GLU A 375 -8.93 -21.82 20.97
CA GLU A 375 -10.14 -22.19 20.24
C GLU A 375 -10.32 -21.37 18.96
N LYS A 376 -10.09 -20.05 19.03
CA LYS A 376 -10.16 -19.17 17.86
C LYS A 376 -9.12 -19.59 16.81
N LEU A 377 -7.85 -19.78 17.21
CA LEU A 377 -6.76 -20.10 16.29
C LEU A 377 -6.83 -21.53 15.73
N ALA A 378 -7.42 -22.48 16.44
CA ALA A 378 -7.66 -23.83 15.92
C ALA A 378 -8.46 -23.84 14.62
N ARG A 379 -9.30 -22.80 14.39
CA ARG A 379 -10.12 -22.64 13.17
C ARG A 379 -9.29 -22.41 11.90
N VAL A 380 -8.00 -22.11 12.03
CA VAL A 380 -7.06 -21.91 10.91
C VAL A 380 -5.89 -22.90 10.94
N GLY A 381 -5.99 -23.98 11.71
CA GLY A 381 -5.06 -25.11 11.73
C GLY A 381 -3.62 -24.71 11.99
N LYS A 382 -2.68 -25.25 11.19
CA LYS A 382 -1.22 -25.05 11.37
C LYS A 382 -0.79 -23.57 11.43
N LYS A 383 -1.49 -22.67 10.74
CA LYS A 383 -1.21 -21.23 10.82
C LYS A 383 -1.57 -20.68 12.19
N GLY A 384 -2.67 -21.16 12.77
CA GLY A 384 -3.06 -20.83 14.14
C GLY A 384 -2.08 -21.37 15.18
N ASP A 385 -1.66 -22.62 15.04
CA ASP A 385 -0.66 -23.24 15.93
C ASP A 385 0.64 -22.41 15.96
N ARG A 386 1.10 -21.96 14.78
CA ARG A 386 2.29 -21.10 14.67
C ARG A 386 2.10 -19.73 15.33
N LEU A 387 0.91 -19.12 15.25
CA LEU A 387 0.64 -17.85 15.95
C LEU A 387 0.64 -18.03 17.48
N LEU A 388 0.06 -19.13 17.99
CA LEU A 388 0.11 -19.47 19.42
C LEU A 388 1.55 -19.62 19.92
N GLU A 389 2.38 -20.32 19.15
CA GLU A 389 3.79 -20.54 19.43
C GLU A 389 4.55 -19.21 19.50
N VAL A 390 4.44 -18.36 18.47
CA VAL A 390 5.11 -17.05 18.41
C VAL A 390 4.68 -16.14 19.56
N LEU A 391 3.38 -16.11 19.89
CA LEU A 391 2.86 -15.30 21.00
C LEU A 391 3.25 -15.85 22.39
N GLY A 392 3.70 -17.12 22.49
CA GLY A 392 3.98 -17.77 23.78
C GLY A 392 2.72 -18.05 24.61
N THR A 393 1.56 -18.15 23.93
CA THR A 393 0.22 -18.39 24.52
C THR A 393 -0.27 -19.83 24.34
N GLY A 394 0.57 -20.67 23.69
CA GLY A 394 0.39 -22.11 23.52
C GLY A 394 0.10 -22.86 24.81
#